data_AF-A0A845RW93-F1
#
_entry.id   AF-A0A845RW93-F1
#
_cell.length_a   1.000
_cell.length_b   1.000
_cell.length_c   1.000
_cell.angle_alpha   90.00
_cell.angle_beta   90.00
_cell.angle_gamma   90.00
#
_symmetry.space_group_name_H-M   'P 1'
#
loop_
_entity.id
_entity.type
_entity.pdbx_description
1 polymer ?
#
loop_
_entity_poly.entity_id
_entity_poly.type
_entity_poly.pdbx_seq_one_letter_code
_entity_poly.pdbx_strand_id
1 'polypeptide(L)' 'MSATIPIALDEVVSNNKICRGDLLIFVAFGGGLTSGAILVEW' A
#
# COMPACT_ATOMS: atom_id res chain seq x y z
N MET A 1 -1.33 7.88 -13.08
CA MET A 1 -0.58 7.88 -11.80
C MET A 1 -1.20 6.81 -10.91
N SER A 2 -0.76 5.55 -11.04
CA SER A 2 -1.38 4.39 -10.34
C SER A 2 -0.35 3.33 -9.93
N ALA A 3 0.93 3.49 -10.33
CA ALA A 3 1.98 2.52 -10.05
C ALA A 3 2.73 2.77 -8.72
N THR A 4 2.54 3.94 -8.10
CA THR A 4 3.29 4.31 -6.88
C THR A 4 2.92 3.45 -5.67
N ILE A 5 1.68 2.99 -5.58
CA ILE A 5 1.18 2.15 -4.48
C ILE A 5 1.80 0.75 -4.51
N PRO A 6 1.75 -0.01 -5.64
CA PRO A 6 2.43 -1.31 -5.70
C PRO A 6 3.95 -1.20 -5.66
N ILE A 7 4.56 -0.13 -6.18
CA ILE A 7 6.02 0.09 -6.10
C ILE A 7 6.47 0.31 -4.66
N ALA A 8 5.77 1.16 -3.90
CA ALA A 8 6.09 1.36 -2.49
C ALA A 8 5.89 0.07 -1.68
N LEU A 9 4.86 -0.73 -2.01
CA LEU A 9 4.66 -2.03 -1.38
C LEU A 9 5.82 -3.00 -1.67
N ASP A 10 6.21 -3.13 -2.94
CA ASP A 10 7.32 -4.00 -3.36
C ASP A 10 8.63 -3.60 -2.67
N GLU A 11 8.89 -2.30 -2.54
CA GLU A 11 10.08 -1.79 -1.86
C GLU A 11 10.08 -2.15 -0.37
N VAL A 12 8.94 -2.05 0.33
CA VAL A 12 8.83 -2.34 1.76
C VAL A 12 8.89 -3.86 2.02
N VAL A 13 8.29 -4.68 1.14
CA VAL A 13 8.40 -6.16 1.16
C VAL A 13 9.85 -6.59 0.92
N SER A 14 10.49 -6.05 -0.13
CA SER A 14 11.88 -6.38 -0.47
C SER A 14 12.87 -5.94 0.61
N ASN A 15 12.57 -4.86 1.34
CA ASN A 15 13.38 -4.41 2.47
C ASN A 15 13.13 -5.21 3.76
N ASN A 16 12.32 -6.29 3.75
CA ASN A 16 11.96 -7.09 4.94
C ASN A 16 11.42 -6.23 6.10
N LYS A 17 10.83 -5.07 5.79
CA LYS A 17 10.30 -4.15 6.79
C LYS A 17 8.90 -4.55 7.30
N ILE A 18 8.33 -5.62 6.75
CA ILE A 18 7.00 -6.14 7.06
C ILE A 18 7.16 -7.59 7.52
N CYS A 19 6.70 -7.88 8.73
CA CYS A 19 6.65 -9.23 9.29
C CYS A 19 5.23 -9.79 9.14
N ARG A 20 5.11 -11.13 9.19
CA ARG A 20 3.79 -11.78 9.22
C ARG A 20 3.03 -11.35 10.48
N GLY A 21 1.82 -10.84 10.32
CA GLY A 21 0.99 -10.24 11.35
C GLY A 21 1.00 -8.70 11.37
N ASP A 22 1.76 -8.04 10.49
CA ASP A 22 1.72 -6.59 10.36
C ASP A 22 0.51 -6.14 9.54
N LEU A 23 -0.13 -5.06 10.01
CA LEU A 23 -1.27 -4.43 9.36
C LEU A 23 -0.80 -3.31 8.42
N LEU A 24 -0.94 -3.55 7.13
CA LEU A 24 -0.61 -2.62 6.05
C LEU A 24 -1.86 -1.83 5.63
N ILE A 25 -1.76 -0.50 5.61
CA ILE A 25 -2.82 0.37 5.09
C ILE A 25 -2.32 1.06 3.83
N PHE A 26 -3.02 0.85 2.72
CA PHE A 26 -2.80 1.59 1.48
C PHE A 26 -3.93 2.57 1.28
N VAL A 27 -3.60 3.85 1.10
CA VAL A 27 -4.56 4.90 0.79
C VAL A 27 -4.26 5.47 -0.58
N ALA A 28 -5.26 5.44 -1.46
CA ALA A 28 -5.19 5.98 -2.80
C ALA A 28 -6.15 7.17 -2.93
N PHE A 29 -5.67 8.26 -3.54
CA PHE A 29 -6.46 9.43 -3.88
C PHE A 29 -6.35 9.71 -5.39
N GLY A 30 -7.48 9.66 -6.10
CA GLY A 30 -7.58 9.96 -7.53
C GLY A 30 -8.21 11.34 -7.78
N GLY A 31 -7.72 12.06 -8.80
CA GLY A 31 -8.00 13.48 -9.09
C GLY A 31 -9.42 13.86 -9.55
N GLY A 32 -10.45 13.12 -9.13
CA GLY A 32 -11.86 13.46 -9.32
C GLY A 32 -12.58 13.52 -7.97
N LEU A 33 -12.99 12.36 -7.45
CA LEU A 33 -13.66 12.17 -6.14
C LEU A 33 -13.45 10.74 -5.59
N THR A 34 -12.40 10.06 -6.04
CA THR A 34 -12.19 8.64 -5.72
C THR A 34 -11.06 8.52 -4.72
N SER A 35 -11.42 8.48 -3.44
CA SER A 35 -10.53 8.09 -2.35
C SER A 35 -10.88 6.67 -1.91
N GLY A 36 -9.87 5.82 -1.77
CA GLY A 36 -10.04 4.44 -1.34
C GLY A 36 -8.90 4.03 -0.44
N ALA A 37 -9.22 3.40 0.69
CA ALA A 37 -8.23 2.81 1.59
C ALA A 37 -8.48 1.30 1.68
N ILE A 38 -7.41 0.53 1.66
CA ILE A 38 -7.43 -0.93 1.82
C ILE A 38 -6.49 -1.29 2.96
N LEU A 39 -7.01 -2.07 3.90
CA LEU A 39 -6.25 -2.67 5.01
C LEU A 39 -5.95 -4.13 4.65
N VAL A 40 -4.68 -4.52 4.72
CA VAL A 40 -4.21 -5.88 4.46
C VAL A 40 -3.39 -6.33 5.66
N GLU A 41 -3.67 -7.52 6.16
CA GLU A 41 -2.81 -8.20 7.13
C GLU A 41 -1.84 -9.10 6.36
N TRP A 42 -0.53 -8.97 6.62
CA TRP A 42 0.54 -9.68 5.90
C TRP A 42 0.88 -11.05 6.49
#